data_AF-A0A7J8KC62-F1
#
_entry.id   AF-A0A7J8KC62-F1
#
_cell.length_a   1.000
_cell.length_b   1.000
_cell.length_c   1.000
_cell.angle_alpha   90.00
_cell.angle_beta   90.00
_cell.angle_gamma   90.00
#
_symmetry.space_group_name_H-M   'P 1'
#
loop_
_entity.id
_entity.type
_entity.pdbx_description
1 polymer ?
#
loop_
_entity_poly.entity_id
_entity_poly.type
_entity_poly.pdbx_seq_one_letter_code
_entity_poly.pdbx_strand_id
1 'polypeptide(L)'
;MNLALHPQIQKAEEVGIYKFTPEPQPKVSQNHKRPLGTADLLPLQKRLQRGEVPQKTAFLKEKEDPAERPGKEEDVVITGPGKRKRDQTEEEPEGMPGRSLRRTKLNESTAPKVLFTGVVDARGERTVLALGGSLASSVAEASHLVTDRIRRTVKFLCALGRGIPILSLDWLHQSRKAGCFLPPDEYVVTDPEQENNFGFSLRDALSRAQKRRLLEGYEIHVTPGVQPPPLQMGEIISCCGGTVLSSMPRSYKPQRVVITCSQDFPRCSIPFRVGLPILSPEFLLTGVLKQEAKPEAFVLSTLEMSST
;
A
#
# COMPACT_ATOMS: atom_id res chain seq x y z
N MET A 1 53.41 -17.75 -43.58
CA MET A 1 52.20 -17.27 -42.90
C MET A 1 51.03 -17.60 -43.81
N ASN A 2 50.04 -18.36 -43.33
CA ASN A 2 48.92 -18.84 -44.16
C ASN A 2 47.84 -17.77 -44.27
N LEU A 3 47.23 -17.59 -45.45
CA LEU A 3 45.88 -17.02 -45.59
C LEU A 3 45.16 -17.54 -46.86
N ALA A 4 44.07 -18.25 -46.59
CA ALA A 4 42.88 -18.65 -47.37
C ALA A 4 42.79 -18.49 -48.91
N LEU A 5 42.20 -19.53 -49.52
CA LEU A 5 41.52 -19.52 -50.83
C LEU A 5 40.06 -19.03 -50.72
N HIS A 6 39.57 -18.44 -51.80
CA HIS A 6 38.16 -18.17 -52.18
C HIS A 6 37.41 -19.48 -52.60
N PRO A 7 36.11 -19.51 -53.05
CA PRO A 7 35.14 -18.43 -53.38
C PRO A 7 33.68 -18.61 -52.88
N GLN A 8 32.77 -17.73 -53.34
CA GLN A 8 31.30 -17.82 -53.25
C GLN A 8 30.67 -18.90 -54.16
N ILE A 9 29.40 -19.26 -53.89
CA ILE A 9 28.26 -19.54 -54.83
C ILE A 9 27.07 -20.06 -53.95
N GLN A 10 25.77 -19.79 -54.15
CA GLN A 10 24.99 -19.08 -55.20
C GLN A 10 23.75 -18.35 -54.57
N LYS A 11 22.76 -17.95 -55.39
CA LYS A 11 21.40 -17.48 -55.00
C LYS A 11 20.35 -18.14 -55.91
N ALA A 12 19.16 -18.49 -55.39
CA ALA A 12 17.98 -18.82 -56.21
C ALA A 12 16.68 -18.45 -55.48
N GLU A 13 15.77 -17.77 -56.18
CA GLU A 13 14.37 -17.51 -55.82
C GLU A 13 13.50 -17.96 -57.01
N GLU A 14 12.32 -18.55 -56.76
CA GLU A 14 11.01 -18.24 -57.40
C GLU A 14 9.96 -19.29 -56.97
N VAL A 15 8.90 -18.88 -56.28
CA VAL A 15 7.53 -18.54 -56.77
C VAL A 15 6.58 -19.74 -56.90
N GLY A 16 5.46 -19.66 -56.19
CA GLY A 16 4.37 -20.64 -56.18
C GLY A 16 3.10 -20.08 -55.52
N ILE A 17 2.38 -19.21 -56.23
CA ILE A 17 1.09 -18.63 -55.81
C ILE A 17 -0.04 -19.66 -56.04
N TYR A 18 -1.05 -19.80 -55.16
CA TYR A 18 -2.48 -19.90 -55.54
C TYR A 18 -3.49 -19.87 -54.36
N LYS A 19 -4.30 -18.78 -54.33
CA LYS A 19 -5.73 -18.63 -53.94
C LYS A 19 -6.30 -19.13 -52.58
N PHE A 20 -6.47 -18.16 -51.69
CA PHE A 20 -7.76 -17.66 -51.12
C PHE A 20 -9.09 -18.41 -51.39
N THR A 21 -9.82 -18.74 -50.31
CA THR A 21 -11.29 -18.49 -50.13
C THR A 21 -11.67 -18.50 -48.63
N PRO A 22 -12.52 -17.58 -48.15
CA PRO A 22 -13.10 -17.62 -46.80
C PRO A 22 -14.56 -18.14 -46.80
N GLU A 23 -14.99 -18.79 -45.71
CA GLU A 23 -16.39 -19.17 -45.46
C GLU A 23 -17.05 -18.29 -44.37
N PRO A 24 -18.40 -18.22 -44.30
CA PRO A 24 -19.06 -16.94 -44.00
C PRO A 24 -19.81 -16.89 -42.65
N GLN A 25 -20.13 -15.66 -42.22
CA GLN A 25 -21.13 -15.41 -41.17
C GLN A 25 -22.55 -15.38 -41.74
N PRO A 26 -23.58 -15.85 -41.00
CA PRO A 26 -24.98 -15.72 -41.40
C PRO A 26 -25.62 -14.39 -40.95
N LYS A 27 -26.13 -13.64 -41.93
CA LYS A 27 -26.99 -12.42 -41.85
C LYS A 27 -27.79 -12.31 -43.16
N VAL A 28 -29.00 -11.75 -43.25
CA VAL A 28 -30.00 -11.26 -42.28
C VAL A 28 -31.38 -11.26 -42.99
N SER A 29 -32.49 -11.59 -42.31
CA SER A 29 -33.86 -11.18 -42.73
C SER A 29 -34.83 -11.30 -41.55
N GLN A 30 -35.27 -10.19 -40.94
CA GLN A 30 -36.36 -9.32 -41.40
C GLN A 30 -37.74 -9.98 -41.39
N ASN A 31 -38.63 -9.52 -40.51
CA ASN A 31 -39.99 -9.21 -40.92
C ASN A 31 -40.63 -8.13 -40.03
N HIS A 32 -41.27 -7.17 -40.66
CA HIS A 32 -42.10 -6.17 -39.99
C HIS A 32 -43.46 -6.79 -39.60
N LYS A 33 -44.00 -6.42 -38.43
CA LYS A 33 -45.37 -5.88 -38.25
C LYS A 33 -45.73 -5.66 -36.78
N ARG A 34 -46.32 -4.50 -36.46
CA ARG A 34 -47.20 -4.31 -35.30
C ARG A 34 -48.51 -5.10 -35.53
N PRO A 35 -49.22 -5.46 -34.45
CA PRO A 35 -50.51 -4.79 -34.23
C PRO A 35 -50.71 -4.27 -32.78
N LEU A 36 -51.96 -3.97 -32.44
CA LEU A 36 -52.47 -3.00 -31.45
C LEU A 36 -53.49 -3.65 -30.49
N GLY A 37 -53.67 -3.10 -29.29
CA GLY A 37 -54.72 -3.50 -28.32
C GLY A 37 -54.21 -4.44 -27.21
N THR A 38 -54.73 -4.45 -25.97
CA THR A 38 -56.02 -3.92 -25.46
C THR A 38 -55.88 -3.46 -23.99
N ALA A 39 -56.94 -2.84 -23.43
CA ALA A 39 -56.95 -2.01 -22.22
C ALA A 39 -56.98 -2.71 -20.85
N ASP A 40 -56.69 -1.90 -19.82
CA ASP A 40 -57.17 -1.87 -18.42
C ASP A 40 -57.23 -3.14 -17.54
N LEU A 41 -56.56 -3.10 -16.38
CA LEU A 41 -57.18 -2.78 -15.07
C LEU A 41 -56.14 -2.83 -13.91
N LEU A 42 -56.25 -1.89 -12.96
CA LEU A 42 -55.62 -1.87 -11.63
C LEU A 42 -56.71 -2.15 -10.54
N PRO A 43 -56.45 -2.20 -9.21
CA PRO A 43 -55.20 -2.29 -8.41
C PRO A 43 -55.23 -3.37 -7.29
N LEU A 44 -54.12 -3.59 -6.56
CA LEU A 44 -54.04 -3.36 -5.09
C LEU A 44 -52.63 -3.62 -4.48
N GLN A 45 -52.27 -2.86 -3.44
CA GLN A 45 -51.09 -3.07 -2.59
C GLN A 45 -51.45 -3.64 -1.20
N LYS A 46 -50.58 -4.51 -0.65
CA LYS A 46 -50.30 -4.66 0.80
C LYS A 46 -48.79 -4.94 0.92
N ARG A 47 -47.96 -4.01 1.38
CA ARG A 47 -47.78 -3.51 2.77
C ARG A 47 -47.26 -4.59 3.73
N LEU A 48 -45.96 -4.55 4.00
CA LEU A 48 -45.35 -4.97 5.27
C LEU A 48 -44.20 -4.02 5.60
N GLN A 49 -44.05 -3.72 6.89
CA GLN A 49 -43.33 -2.54 7.39
C GLN A 49 -42.01 -2.95 8.07
N ARG A 50 -40.98 -2.12 7.97
CA ARG A 50 -39.95 -1.99 9.02
C ARG A 50 -39.50 -0.52 9.07
N GLY A 51 -39.54 0.05 10.27
CA GLY A 51 -39.59 1.49 10.46
C GLY A 51 -38.25 2.23 10.40
N GLU A 52 -38.35 3.50 10.04
CA GLU A 52 -37.33 4.53 10.29
C GLU A 52 -37.45 5.04 11.73
N VAL A 53 -36.35 5.50 12.33
CA VAL A 53 -36.34 6.27 13.58
C VAL A 53 -35.64 7.60 13.31
N PRO A 54 -36.30 8.76 13.54
CA PRO A 54 -35.74 10.07 13.20
C PRO A 54 -34.94 10.70 14.36
N GLN A 55 -34.06 11.63 14.00
CA GLN A 55 -33.41 12.55 14.95
C GLN A 55 -34.31 13.75 15.24
N LYS A 56 -34.43 14.21 16.50
CA LYS A 56 -34.18 15.63 16.91
C LYS A 56 -34.20 15.82 18.44
N THR A 57 -33.44 16.82 18.88
CA THR A 57 -33.21 17.33 20.25
C THR A 57 -34.42 17.95 20.97
N ALA A 58 -34.50 17.78 22.30
CA ALA A 58 -34.92 18.82 23.26
C ALA A 58 -34.55 18.52 24.74
N PHE A 59 -33.77 19.42 25.35
CA PHE A 59 -33.66 19.82 26.78
C PHE A 59 -34.20 18.95 27.94
N LEU A 60 -33.30 18.67 28.91
CA LEU A 60 -33.51 18.95 30.35
C LEU A 60 -32.18 19.42 30.99
N LYS A 61 -32.23 19.95 32.23
CA LYS A 61 -31.31 21.00 32.71
C LYS A 61 -31.04 20.93 34.23
N GLU A 62 -29.80 20.65 34.63
CA GLU A 62 -29.18 20.91 35.95
C GLU A 62 -27.74 21.39 35.66
N LYS A 63 -27.20 22.54 36.12
CA LYS A 63 -27.22 23.29 37.40
C LYS A 63 -26.25 22.77 38.49
N GLU A 64 -24.97 22.96 38.23
CA GLU A 64 -23.95 23.38 39.22
C GLU A 64 -23.67 24.87 38.90
N ASP A 65 -23.45 25.82 39.82
CA ASP A 65 -22.52 25.95 40.97
C ASP A 65 -23.13 27.01 41.96
N PRO A 66 -22.66 27.26 43.22
CA PRO A 66 -21.38 27.99 43.43
C PRO A 66 -20.62 27.82 44.80
N ALA A 67 -19.34 28.28 44.79
CA ALA A 67 -18.53 28.79 45.93
C ALA A 67 -18.03 27.74 46.98
N GLU A 68 -16.91 27.90 47.71
CA GLU A 68 -15.92 29.00 47.85
C GLU A 68 -14.54 28.43 48.31
N ARG A 69 -13.43 29.19 48.17
CA ARG A 69 -12.11 28.92 48.81
C ARG A 69 -11.89 29.94 49.93
N PRO A 70 -11.24 29.62 51.09
CA PRO A 70 -9.76 29.64 51.22
C PRO A 70 -9.22 28.56 52.21
N GLY A 71 -7.92 28.35 52.48
CA GLY A 71 -6.64 28.95 52.06
C GLY A 71 -5.48 28.44 52.95
N LYS A 72 -4.26 29.03 52.81
CA LYS A 72 -2.98 28.78 53.56
C LYS A 72 -2.10 27.62 53.05
N GLU A 73 -0.94 27.92 52.43
CA GLU A 73 0.39 28.28 53.01
C GLU A 73 1.13 27.02 53.50
N GLU A 74 2.11 26.51 52.75
CA GLU A 74 3.54 26.92 52.68
C GLU A 74 4.40 26.36 53.83
N ASP A 75 5.41 25.55 53.48
CA ASP A 75 6.81 25.89 53.80
C ASP A 75 7.78 25.16 52.84
N VAL A 76 8.97 25.74 52.63
CA VAL A 76 10.05 25.28 51.75
C VAL A 76 11.36 25.26 52.54
N VAL A 77 12.05 24.12 52.60
CA VAL A 77 13.47 24.11 53.02
C VAL A 77 14.35 23.32 52.05
N ILE A 78 15.24 24.06 51.40
CA ILE A 78 16.39 23.55 50.63
C ILE A 78 17.61 23.57 51.54
N THR A 79 18.36 22.47 51.64
CA THR A 79 19.80 22.54 51.98
C THR A 79 20.61 21.38 51.38
N GLY A 80 21.57 21.73 50.52
CA GLY A 80 22.92 21.16 50.52
C GLY A 80 23.91 22.32 50.71
N PRO A 81 25.24 22.16 50.50
CA PRO A 81 26.00 20.97 50.10
C PRO A 81 27.23 20.70 51.01
N GLY A 82 28.01 19.64 50.75
CA GLY A 82 29.29 19.43 51.45
C GLY A 82 30.20 18.33 50.88
N LYS A 83 31.21 18.70 50.08
CA LYS A 83 32.30 17.80 49.66
C LYS A 83 33.36 17.66 50.74
N ARG A 84 33.94 16.46 50.91
CA ARG A 84 35.36 16.28 51.32
C ARG A 84 35.89 14.92 50.83
N LYS A 85 37.21 14.88 50.61
CA LYS A 85 37.97 13.83 49.89
C LYS A 85 39.08 13.32 50.83
N ARG A 86 39.24 11.99 50.98
CA ARG A 86 40.52 11.34 51.29
C ARG A 86 40.51 9.88 50.81
N ASP A 87 41.64 9.22 50.93
CA ASP A 87 42.24 8.28 49.98
C ASP A 87 42.74 7.02 50.71
N GLN A 88 42.92 5.89 50.00
CA GLN A 88 43.77 4.71 50.36
C GLN A 88 43.29 3.82 51.55
N THR A 89 43.50 2.49 51.61
CA THR A 89 44.05 1.41 50.70
C THR A 89 43.55 0.03 51.24
N GLU A 90 43.90 -1.09 50.56
CA GLU A 90 43.73 -2.54 50.89
C GLU A 90 42.51 -3.20 50.23
N GLU A 91 42.53 -4.38 49.61
CA GLU A 91 43.54 -5.30 49.03
C GLU A 91 42.70 -6.32 48.18
N GLU A 92 43.26 -6.94 47.14
CA GLU A 92 42.55 -7.95 46.32
C GLU A 92 42.48 -9.33 47.03
N PRO A 93 41.52 -10.19 46.62
CA PRO A 93 41.99 -11.44 46.01
C PRO A 93 41.28 -11.80 44.69
N GLU A 94 42.04 -12.47 43.81
CA GLU A 94 41.68 -12.79 42.43
C GLU A 94 40.41 -13.65 42.24
N GLY A 95 39.71 -13.44 41.11
CA GLY A 95 38.47 -14.17 40.81
C GLY A 95 37.98 -14.14 39.35
N MET A 96 38.84 -14.56 38.40
CA MET A 96 38.49 -14.91 36.99
C MET A 96 37.99 -13.79 36.05
N PRO A 97 38.49 -13.70 34.79
CA PRO A 97 38.00 -12.73 33.82
C PRO A 97 36.62 -13.14 33.29
N GLY A 98 35.57 -12.56 33.86
CA GLY A 98 34.21 -12.68 33.37
C GLY A 98 34.14 -12.32 31.88
N ARG A 99 33.90 -13.33 31.03
CA ARG A 99 33.80 -13.20 29.57
C ARG A 99 32.75 -12.15 29.25
N SER A 100 33.20 -10.93 28.93
CA SER A 100 32.32 -9.83 28.54
C SER A 100 31.55 -10.25 27.29
N LEU A 101 30.32 -10.75 27.52
CA LEU A 101 29.33 -10.84 26.48
C LEU A 101 29.11 -9.40 26.03
N ARG A 102 29.75 -9.06 24.91
CA ARG A 102 29.39 -7.89 24.12
C ARG A 102 27.89 -8.02 23.88
N ARG A 103 27.11 -7.29 24.69
CA ARG A 103 25.69 -7.12 24.50
C ARG A 103 25.53 -6.25 23.26
N THR A 104 25.72 -6.89 22.11
CA THR A 104 25.13 -6.47 20.84
C THR A 104 23.73 -6.00 21.18
N LYS A 105 23.38 -4.77 20.80
CA LYS A 105 22.03 -4.25 21.05
C LYS A 105 21.05 -5.14 20.31
N LEU A 106 20.59 -6.20 20.97
CA LEU A 106 19.42 -6.94 20.55
C LEU A 106 18.30 -5.92 20.63
N ASN A 107 17.73 -5.60 19.46
CA ASN A 107 16.63 -4.65 19.36
C ASN A 107 15.60 -5.01 20.43
N GLU A 108 15.22 -4.04 21.26
CA GLU A 108 14.11 -4.22 22.19
C GLU A 108 12.92 -4.72 21.36
N SER A 109 12.50 -5.96 21.61
CA SER A 109 11.57 -6.66 20.73
C SER A 109 10.17 -6.11 20.95
N THR A 110 9.91 -4.95 20.33
CA THR A 110 8.62 -4.27 20.40
C THR A 110 7.54 -5.24 19.95
N ALA A 111 6.52 -5.44 20.80
CA ALA A 111 5.48 -6.43 20.57
C ALA A 111 4.83 -6.23 19.18
N PRO A 112 4.62 -7.30 18.38
CA PRO A 112 4.09 -7.16 17.02
C PRO A 112 2.77 -6.41 16.95
N LYS A 113 2.78 -5.28 16.24
CA LYS A 113 1.61 -4.59 15.70
C LYS A 113 1.23 -5.23 14.37
N VAL A 114 0.13 -5.98 14.31
CA VAL A 114 -0.27 -6.79 13.15
C VAL A 114 -1.46 -6.15 12.43
N LEU A 115 -1.34 -5.97 11.11
CA LEU A 115 -2.42 -5.51 10.25
C LEU A 115 -2.91 -6.68 9.37
N PHE A 116 -4.22 -6.79 9.17
CA PHE A 116 -4.81 -7.77 8.24
C PHE A 116 -5.30 -7.11 6.94
N THR A 117 -5.21 -7.83 5.82
CA THR A 117 -5.81 -7.44 4.54
C THR A 117 -6.30 -8.66 3.75
N GLY A 118 -7.25 -8.46 2.83
CA GLY A 118 -7.79 -9.51 1.95
C GLY A 118 -8.74 -10.52 2.62
N VAL A 119 -8.62 -10.73 3.92
CA VAL A 119 -9.33 -11.74 4.71
C VAL A 119 -9.70 -11.19 6.09
N VAL A 120 -10.78 -11.71 6.67
CA VAL A 120 -11.16 -11.51 8.08
C VAL A 120 -10.74 -12.76 8.84
N ASP A 121 -9.77 -12.64 9.74
CA ASP A 121 -9.28 -13.76 10.56
C ASP A 121 -9.40 -13.46 12.06
N ALA A 122 -10.62 -13.62 12.56
CA ALA A 122 -10.90 -13.49 13.99
C ALA A 122 -10.16 -14.53 14.86
N ARG A 123 -9.57 -15.60 14.29
CA ARG A 123 -8.70 -16.54 15.04
C ARG A 123 -7.28 -15.98 15.13
N GLY A 124 -6.75 -15.42 14.05
CA GLY A 124 -5.50 -14.68 13.98
C GLY A 124 -5.52 -13.47 14.91
N GLU A 125 -6.55 -12.62 14.86
CA GLU A 125 -6.68 -11.44 15.73
C GLU A 125 -6.60 -11.81 17.23
N ARG A 126 -7.38 -12.80 17.67
CA ARG A 126 -7.31 -13.33 19.05
C ARG A 126 -5.94 -13.92 19.38
N THR A 127 -5.23 -14.46 18.40
CA THR A 127 -3.88 -15.02 18.58
C THR A 127 -2.85 -13.92 18.77
N VAL A 128 -2.92 -12.83 18.00
CA VAL A 128 -2.05 -11.66 18.17
C VAL A 128 -2.14 -11.12 19.60
N LEU A 129 -3.37 -10.93 20.10
CA LEU A 129 -3.62 -10.45 21.46
C LEU A 129 -3.14 -11.44 22.54
N ALA A 130 -3.41 -12.74 22.36
CA ALA A 130 -3.01 -13.77 23.33
C ALA A 130 -1.49 -13.95 23.44
N LEU A 131 -0.73 -13.62 22.40
CA LEU A 131 0.74 -13.64 22.39
C LEU A 131 1.37 -12.28 22.79
N GLY A 132 0.57 -11.33 23.27
CA GLY A 132 1.02 -10.01 23.74
C GLY A 132 1.27 -8.97 22.64
N GLY A 133 0.90 -9.26 21.39
CA GLY A 133 0.87 -8.30 20.29
C GLY A 133 -0.38 -7.43 20.31
N SER A 134 -0.51 -6.55 19.30
CA SER A 134 -1.68 -5.67 19.13
C SER A 134 -2.11 -5.57 17.67
N LEU A 135 -3.36 -5.19 17.44
CA LEU A 135 -3.90 -4.95 16.10
C LEU A 135 -3.57 -3.52 15.66
N ALA A 136 -2.98 -3.39 14.47
CA ALA A 136 -2.71 -2.10 13.86
C ALA A 136 -3.98 -1.53 13.22
N SER A 137 -4.27 -0.26 13.50
CA SER A 137 -5.36 0.51 12.86
C SER A 137 -5.00 0.96 11.45
N SER A 138 -3.71 1.22 11.20
CA SER A 138 -3.18 1.76 9.94
C SER A 138 -1.90 1.06 9.50
N VAL A 139 -1.51 1.24 8.24
CA VAL A 139 -0.26 0.68 7.71
C VAL A 139 0.97 1.40 8.26
N ALA A 140 0.83 2.65 8.72
CA ALA A 140 1.95 3.45 9.24
C ALA A 140 2.52 2.87 10.54
N GLU A 141 1.65 2.37 11.44
CA GLU A 141 2.07 1.76 12.71
C GLU A 141 2.29 0.25 12.64
N ALA A 142 1.87 -0.41 11.55
CA ALA A 142 2.01 -1.85 11.40
C ALA A 142 3.50 -2.28 11.40
N SER A 143 3.79 -3.36 12.12
CA SER A 143 5.09 -4.05 12.08
C SER A 143 5.08 -5.24 11.12
N HIS A 144 3.90 -5.87 10.96
CA HIS A 144 3.67 -7.05 10.12
C HIS A 144 2.32 -6.89 9.40
N LEU A 145 2.24 -7.31 8.15
CA LEU A 145 0.97 -7.49 7.43
C LEU A 145 0.68 -8.99 7.30
N VAL A 146 -0.56 -9.39 7.56
CA VAL A 146 -1.04 -10.77 7.40
C VAL A 146 -2.14 -10.81 6.34
N THR A 147 -2.07 -11.77 5.43
CA THR A 147 -3.03 -11.97 4.33
C THR A 147 -3.12 -13.45 3.93
N ASP A 148 -4.17 -13.80 3.18
CA ASP A 148 -4.37 -15.15 2.63
C ASP A 148 -3.57 -15.38 1.34
N ARG A 149 -3.43 -14.34 0.51
CA ARG A 149 -2.77 -14.37 -0.81
C ARG A 149 -2.34 -12.97 -1.24
N ILE A 150 -1.66 -12.85 -2.38
CA ILE A 150 -1.26 -11.55 -2.95
C ILE A 150 -2.50 -10.86 -3.52
N ARG A 151 -2.72 -9.61 -3.10
CA ARG A 151 -3.84 -8.77 -3.58
C ARG A 151 -3.39 -7.32 -3.65
N ARG A 152 -3.76 -6.60 -4.71
CA ARG A 152 -3.43 -5.17 -4.90
C ARG A 152 -4.33 -4.24 -4.08
N THR A 153 -4.38 -4.46 -2.76
CA THR A 153 -5.05 -3.55 -1.83
C THR A 153 -4.11 -2.42 -1.41
N VAL A 154 -4.68 -1.27 -1.00
CA VAL A 154 -3.90 -0.15 -0.44
C VAL A 154 -3.03 -0.61 0.73
N LYS A 155 -3.60 -1.41 1.66
CA LYS A 155 -2.85 -1.99 2.79
C LYS A 155 -1.65 -2.84 2.35
N PHE A 156 -1.81 -3.66 1.31
CA PHE A 156 -0.73 -4.49 0.76
C PHE A 156 0.37 -3.64 0.13
N LEU A 157 0.01 -2.70 -0.75
CA LEU A 157 0.97 -1.83 -1.45
C LEU A 157 1.74 -0.93 -0.47
N CYS A 158 1.06 -0.37 0.54
CA CYS A 158 1.68 0.41 1.60
C CYS A 158 2.66 -0.43 2.45
N ALA A 159 2.28 -1.67 2.82
CA ALA A 159 3.15 -2.55 3.60
C ALA A 159 4.41 -2.94 2.82
N LEU A 160 4.24 -3.29 1.54
CA LEU A 160 5.32 -3.62 0.62
C LEU A 160 6.25 -2.43 0.41
N GLY A 161 5.71 -1.23 0.19
CA GLY A 161 6.51 0.01 0.08
C GLY A 161 7.31 0.35 1.33
N ARG A 162 6.78 0.02 2.53
CA ARG A 162 7.52 0.14 3.79
C ARG A 162 8.57 -0.95 3.99
N GLY A 163 8.49 -2.07 3.27
CA GLY A 163 9.38 -3.23 3.42
C GLY A 163 9.10 -4.07 4.67
N ILE A 164 7.92 -3.94 5.28
CA ILE A 164 7.52 -4.77 6.44
C ILE A 164 7.17 -6.19 5.98
N PRO A 165 7.34 -7.23 6.82
CA PRO A 165 6.98 -8.59 6.45
C PRO A 165 5.51 -8.73 6.06
N ILE A 166 5.26 -9.42 4.94
CA ILE A 166 3.92 -9.77 4.45
C ILE A 166 3.79 -11.29 4.56
N LEU A 167 3.01 -11.73 5.54
CA LEU A 167 2.99 -13.11 6.04
C LEU A 167 1.66 -13.81 5.78
N SER A 168 1.71 -15.12 5.65
CA SER A 168 0.53 -15.97 5.56
C SER A 168 -0.18 -16.11 6.91
N LEU A 169 -1.44 -16.57 6.90
CA LEU A 169 -2.19 -16.92 8.11
C LEU A 169 -1.47 -17.96 8.98
N ASP A 170 -0.64 -18.82 8.38
CA ASP A 170 0.05 -19.87 9.11
C ASP A 170 1.11 -19.33 10.09
N TRP A 171 1.66 -18.13 9.87
CA TRP A 171 2.55 -17.49 10.85
C TRP A 171 1.90 -17.41 12.23
N LEU A 172 0.67 -16.89 12.30
CA LEU A 172 -0.08 -16.79 13.55
C LEU A 172 -0.50 -18.17 14.06
N HIS A 173 -0.89 -19.08 13.16
CA HIS A 173 -1.29 -20.43 13.52
C HIS A 173 -0.17 -21.22 14.22
N GLN A 174 1.05 -21.18 13.67
CA GLN A 174 2.21 -21.86 14.25
C GLN A 174 2.75 -21.09 15.47
N SER A 175 2.78 -19.75 15.44
CA SER A 175 3.12 -18.93 16.62
C SER A 175 2.24 -19.25 17.83
N ARG A 176 0.94 -19.47 17.62
CA ARG A 176 0.03 -19.91 18.70
C ARG A 176 0.42 -21.26 19.32
N LYS A 177 0.89 -22.21 18.51
CA LYS A 177 1.31 -23.53 18.98
C LYS A 177 2.65 -23.46 19.72
N ALA A 178 3.56 -22.59 19.26
CA ALA A 178 4.84 -22.32 19.91
C ALA A 178 4.71 -21.52 21.22
N GLY A 179 3.60 -20.79 21.40
CA GLY A 179 3.40 -19.91 22.55
C GLY A 179 4.13 -18.56 22.45
N CYS A 180 4.71 -18.24 21.29
CA CYS A 180 5.41 -17.00 21.00
C CYS A 180 5.34 -16.66 19.51
N PHE A 181 5.61 -15.41 19.13
CA PHE A 181 5.72 -15.04 17.72
C PHE A 181 6.97 -15.64 17.09
N LEU A 182 6.79 -16.43 16.04
CA LEU A 182 7.88 -17.07 15.30
C LEU A 182 8.57 -16.08 14.33
N PRO A 183 9.83 -16.35 13.91
CA PRO A 183 10.51 -15.55 12.90
C PRO A 183 9.70 -15.44 11.59
N PRO A 184 9.70 -14.27 10.92
CA PRO A 184 8.81 -14.01 9.79
C PRO A 184 9.24 -14.67 8.47
N ASP A 185 10.53 -14.93 8.28
CA ASP A 185 11.16 -15.25 6.98
C ASP A 185 10.59 -16.52 6.30
N GLU A 186 10.26 -17.53 7.10
CA GLU A 186 9.66 -18.79 6.65
C GLU A 186 8.18 -18.63 6.23
N TYR A 187 7.48 -17.63 6.76
CA TYR A 187 6.04 -17.43 6.58
C TYR A 187 5.66 -16.33 5.59
N VAL A 188 6.64 -15.75 4.88
CA VAL A 188 6.37 -14.80 3.79
C VAL A 188 5.43 -15.43 2.76
N VAL A 189 4.37 -14.71 2.41
CA VAL A 189 3.34 -15.19 1.47
C VAL A 189 4.01 -15.68 0.19
N THR A 190 3.64 -16.89 -0.22
CA THR A 190 4.11 -17.52 -1.46
C THR A 190 2.88 -17.85 -2.27
N ASP A 191 2.71 -17.19 -3.42
CA ASP A 191 1.51 -17.23 -4.25
C ASP A 191 1.93 -17.23 -5.72
N PRO A 192 2.35 -18.39 -6.25
CA PRO A 192 2.92 -18.49 -7.60
C PRO A 192 1.95 -18.08 -8.71
N GLU A 193 0.64 -18.22 -8.48
CA GLU A 193 -0.41 -17.80 -9.42
C GLU A 193 -0.38 -16.28 -9.60
N GLN A 194 -0.43 -15.53 -8.49
CA GLN A 194 -0.44 -14.07 -8.55
C GLN A 194 0.94 -13.47 -8.84
N GLU A 195 2.03 -14.10 -8.40
CA GLU A 195 3.40 -13.76 -8.82
C GLU A 195 3.55 -13.88 -10.34
N ASN A 196 3.01 -14.93 -10.97
CA ASN A 196 2.96 -15.08 -12.42
C ASN A 196 2.03 -14.05 -13.09
N ASN A 197 0.79 -13.88 -12.60
CA ASN A 197 -0.20 -12.97 -13.18
C ASN A 197 0.27 -11.51 -13.18
N PHE A 198 1.00 -11.08 -12.15
CA PHE A 198 1.59 -9.73 -12.10
C PHE A 198 3.02 -9.68 -12.63
N GLY A 199 3.68 -10.83 -12.87
CA GLY A 199 5.05 -10.93 -13.36
C GLY A 199 6.08 -10.32 -12.42
N PHE A 200 6.15 -10.80 -11.18
CA PHE A 200 7.10 -10.37 -10.14
C PHE A 200 7.26 -11.46 -9.07
N SER A 201 8.30 -11.36 -8.22
CA SER A 201 8.33 -12.09 -6.94
C SER A 201 8.17 -11.14 -5.76
N LEU A 202 7.36 -11.55 -4.77
CA LEU A 202 7.13 -10.82 -3.53
C LEU A 202 8.39 -10.79 -2.65
N ARG A 203 9.17 -11.88 -2.59
CA ARG A 203 10.41 -11.94 -1.80
C ARG A 203 11.45 -10.95 -2.34
N ASP A 204 11.60 -10.90 -3.66
CA ASP A 204 12.48 -9.95 -4.33
C ASP A 204 12.02 -8.49 -4.17
N ALA A 205 10.71 -8.24 -4.28
CA ALA A 205 10.14 -6.91 -4.06
C ALA A 205 10.36 -6.44 -2.61
N LEU A 206 10.08 -7.27 -1.61
CA LEU A 206 10.38 -6.96 -0.20
C LEU A 206 11.87 -6.68 0.00
N SER A 207 12.76 -7.48 -0.59
CA SER A 207 14.22 -7.25 -0.54
C SER A 207 14.62 -5.90 -1.14
N ARG A 208 13.98 -5.47 -2.24
CA ARG A 208 14.20 -4.12 -2.82
C ARG A 208 13.71 -3.01 -1.89
N ALA A 209 12.51 -3.13 -1.33
CA ALA A 209 11.90 -2.14 -0.44
C ALA A 209 12.65 -1.95 0.89
N GLN A 210 13.28 -3.01 1.39
CA GLN A 210 14.13 -2.96 2.60
C GLN A 210 15.48 -2.28 2.34
N LYS A 211 15.99 -2.35 1.10
CA LYS A 211 17.29 -1.74 0.71
C LYS A 211 17.18 -0.25 0.37
N ARG A 212 16.06 0.20 -0.20
CA ARG A 212 15.82 1.60 -0.58
C ARG A 212 14.34 1.95 -0.60
N ARG A 213 14.03 3.23 -0.41
CA ARG A 213 12.67 3.76 -0.61
C ARG A 213 12.41 3.95 -2.11
N LEU A 214 11.38 3.30 -2.63
CA LEU A 214 11.10 3.25 -4.08
C LEU A 214 10.91 4.63 -4.71
N LEU A 215 10.23 5.52 -4.01
CA LEU A 215 9.82 6.84 -4.49
C LEU A 215 10.63 7.97 -3.82
N GLU A 216 11.83 7.66 -3.30
CA GLU A 216 12.73 8.66 -2.75
C GLU A 216 13.07 9.74 -3.79
N GLY A 217 12.91 11.01 -3.39
CA GLY A 217 13.07 12.17 -4.27
C GLY A 217 11.86 12.49 -5.17
N TYR A 218 10.87 11.60 -5.31
CA TYR A 218 9.68 11.87 -6.13
C TYR A 218 8.70 12.82 -5.46
N GLU A 219 8.12 13.71 -6.27
CA GLU A 219 7.01 14.59 -5.90
C GLU A 219 5.80 14.28 -6.78
N ILE A 220 4.71 13.82 -6.18
CA ILE A 220 3.61 13.19 -6.92
C ILE A 220 2.30 13.90 -6.60
N HIS A 221 1.68 14.50 -7.62
CA HIS A 221 0.29 14.95 -7.55
C HIS A 221 -0.64 13.85 -8.08
N VAL A 222 -1.83 13.71 -7.50
CA VAL A 222 -2.85 12.73 -7.93
C VAL A 222 -4.16 13.48 -8.17
N THR A 223 -4.73 13.34 -9.37
CA THR A 223 -5.96 14.06 -9.73
C THR A 223 -7.22 13.41 -9.13
N PRO A 224 -8.32 14.16 -8.88
CA PRO A 224 -9.47 13.70 -8.10
C PRO A 224 -10.16 12.40 -8.55
N GLY A 225 -10.22 12.14 -9.85
CA GLY A 225 -10.90 10.99 -10.47
C GLY A 225 -10.05 9.71 -10.54
N VAL A 226 -8.80 9.73 -10.06
CA VAL A 226 -7.95 8.53 -9.98
C VAL A 226 -8.56 7.51 -8.99
N GLN A 227 -8.39 6.22 -9.30
CA GLN A 227 -8.76 5.11 -8.43
C GLN A 227 -7.54 4.20 -8.17
N PRO A 228 -7.26 3.80 -6.90
CA PRO A 228 -7.77 4.36 -5.64
C PRO A 228 -7.73 5.91 -5.52
N PRO A 229 -8.62 6.53 -4.71
CA PRO A 229 -8.70 7.99 -4.59
C PRO A 229 -7.41 8.66 -4.11
N PRO A 230 -7.21 9.97 -4.35
CA PRO A 230 -5.96 10.69 -4.00
C PRO A 230 -5.47 10.50 -2.57
N LEU A 231 -6.36 10.41 -1.58
CA LEU A 231 -5.98 10.17 -0.18
C LEU A 231 -5.29 8.81 -0.01
N GLN A 232 -5.85 7.75 -0.60
CA GLN A 232 -5.32 6.38 -0.54
C GLN A 232 -4.05 6.23 -1.39
N MET A 233 -3.98 6.91 -2.54
CA MET A 233 -2.72 7.01 -3.28
C MET A 233 -1.65 7.74 -2.48
N GLY A 234 -2.03 8.78 -1.73
CA GLY A 234 -1.13 9.50 -0.83
C GLY A 234 -0.52 8.62 0.25
N GLU A 235 -1.29 7.69 0.82
CA GLU A 235 -0.77 6.67 1.75
C GLU A 235 0.30 5.79 1.07
N ILE A 236 0.03 5.30 -0.15
CA ILE A 236 0.96 4.44 -0.92
C ILE A 236 2.25 5.20 -1.24
N ILE A 237 2.13 6.44 -1.75
CA ILE A 237 3.27 7.31 -2.10
C ILE A 237 4.14 7.53 -0.85
N SER A 238 3.53 7.92 0.27
CA SER A 238 4.24 8.21 1.53
C SER A 238 4.92 6.96 2.10
N CYS A 239 4.24 5.82 2.05
CA CYS A 239 4.80 4.53 2.49
C CYS A 239 6.03 4.10 1.66
N CYS A 240 6.11 4.53 0.40
CA CYS A 240 7.24 4.29 -0.49
C CYS A 240 8.33 5.37 -0.42
N GLY A 241 8.21 6.37 0.48
CA GLY A 241 9.16 7.47 0.65
C GLY A 241 9.00 8.64 -0.33
N GLY A 242 7.91 8.69 -1.09
CA GLY A 242 7.59 9.81 -1.98
C GLY A 242 6.86 10.95 -1.29
N THR A 243 6.93 12.14 -1.87
CA THR A 243 6.22 13.34 -1.38
C THR A 243 4.92 13.54 -2.14
N VAL A 244 3.80 13.70 -1.42
CA VAL A 244 2.49 13.98 -2.02
C VAL A 244 2.31 15.48 -2.22
N LEU A 245 1.99 15.91 -3.44
CA LEU A 245 1.67 17.30 -3.75
C LEU A 245 0.16 17.54 -3.59
N SER A 246 -0.22 18.36 -2.60
CA SER A 246 -1.63 18.73 -2.33
C SER A 246 -2.27 19.60 -3.42
N SER A 247 -1.46 20.19 -4.31
CA SER A 247 -1.92 21.07 -5.39
C SER A 247 -1.22 20.74 -6.70
N MET A 248 -1.89 21.03 -7.82
CA MET A 248 -1.36 20.78 -9.16
C MET A 248 -0.07 21.59 -9.39
N PRO A 249 1.08 20.94 -9.66
CA PRO A 249 2.33 21.64 -9.87
C PRO A 249 2.31 22.52 -11.12
N ARG A 250 2.97 23.68 -11.03
CA ARG A 250 3.04 24.70 -12.10
C ARG A 250 4.44 24.96 -12.63
N SER A 251 5.42 24.13 -12.25
CA SER A 251 6.81 24.22 -12.71
C SER A 251 7.45 22.85 -12.86
N TYR A 252 8.35 22.73 -13.83
CA TYR A 252 9.16 21.54 -14.03
C TYR A 252 10.07 21.27 -12.82
N LYS A 253 10.23 20.00 -12.47
CA LYS A 253 11.29 19.50 -11.57
C LYS A 253 11.55 18.02 -11.92
N PRO A 254 12.81 17.54 -11.93
CA PRO A 254 13.10 16.11 -12.03
C PRO A 254 12.35 15.30 -10.96
N GLN A 255 11.90 14.08 -11.32
CA GLN A 255 11.09 13.18 -10.46
C GLN A 255 9.76 13.76 -9.95
N ARG A 256 9.33 14.93 -10.44
CA ARG A 256 7.98 15.43 -10.22
C ARG A 256 7.04 14.90 -11.31
N VAL A 257 5.93 14.28 -10.92
CA VAL A 257 4.98 13.64 -11.84
C VAL A 257 3.53 13.88 -11.43
N VAL A 258 2.61 13.76 -12.38
CA VAL A 258 1.17 13.83 -12.14
C VAL A 258 0.53 12.50 -12.50
N ILE A 259 -0.15 11.88 -11.53
CA ILE A 259 -0.97 10.68 -11.74
C ILE A 259 -2.39 11.13 -12.05
N THR A 260 -2.94 10.70 -13.18
CA THR A 260 -4.29 11.07 -13.63
C THR A 260 -5.02 9.88 -14.26
N CYS A 261 -6.31 10.06 -14.53
CA CYS A 261 -7.11 9.20 -15.38
C CYS A 261 -7.70 10.00 -16.55
N SER A 262 -8.36 9.32 -17.49
CA SER A 262 -8.90 9.95 -18.70
C SER A 262 -9.95 11.04 -18.44
N GLN A 263 -10.68 10.94 -17.33
CA GLN A 263 -11.70 11.92 -16.93
C GLN A 263 -11.11 13.26 -16.44
N ASP A 264 -9.85 13.26 -16.00
CA ASP A 264 -9.18 14.43 -15.42
C ASP A 264 -8.17 15.10 -16.35
N PHE A 265 -8.04 14.64 -17.60
CA PHE A 265 -7.14 15.25 -18.59
C PHE A 265 -7.28 16.78 -18.73
N PRO A 266 -8.49 17.39 -18.72
CA PRO A 266 -8.63 18.85 -18.77
C PRO A 266 -7.87 19.60 -17.65
N ARG A 267 -7.67 18.96 -16.49
CA ARG A 267 -6.90 19.52 -15.35
C ARG A 267 -5.39 19.51 -15.60
N CYS A 268 -4.92 18.66 -16.52
CA CYS A 268 -3.49 18.41 -16.76
C CYS A 268 -2.87 19.35 -17.81
N SER A 269 -3.62 20.35 -18.30
CA SER A 269 -3.12 21.35 -19.25
C SER A 269 -1.90 22.13 -18.74
N ILE A 270 -1.85 22.47 -17.45
CA ILE A 270 -0.71 23.16 -16.83
C ILE A 270 0.53 22.25 -16.72
N PRO A 271 0.51 21.08 -16.05
CA PRO A 271 1.69 20.22 -15.94
C PRO A 271 2.22 19.77 -17.32
N PHE A 272 1.33 19.54 -18.30
CA PHE A 272 1.72 19.24 -19.68
C PHE A 272 2.55 20.36 -20.30
N ARG A 273 2.08 21.62 -20.23
CA ARG A 273 2.78 22.79 -20.81
C ARG A 273 4.15 23.05 -20.17
N VAL A 274 4.36 22.65 -18.91
CA VAL A 274 5.66 22.76 -18.23
C VAL A 274 6.48 21.47 -18.30
N GLY A 275 6.11 20.49 -19.13
CA GLY A 275 6.90 19.29 -19.39
C GLY A 275 6.96 18.28 -18.24
N LEU A 276 5.97 18.27 -17.34
CA LEU A 276 5.87 17.23 -16.30
C LEU A 276 5.23 15.95 -16.88
N PRO A 277 5.76 14.76 -16.57
CA PRO A 277 5.15 13.50 -16.96
C PRO A 277 3.73 13.34 -16.38
N ILE A 278 2.79 13.00 -17.26
CA ILE A 278 1.40 12.67 -16.93
C ILE A 278 1.26 11.15 -17.06
N LEU A 279 1.03 10.48 -15.94
CA LEU A 279 1.12 9.02 -15.82
C LEU A 279 -0.21 8.39 -15.42
N SER A 280 -0.38 7.14 -15.86
CA SER A 280 -1.42 6.22 -15.40
C SER A 280 -1.27 5.89 -13.90
N PRO A 281 -2.37 5.58 -13.17
CA PRO A 281 -2.31 5.06 -11.81
C PRO A 281 -1.47 3.80 -11.66
N GLU A 282 -1.31 3.05 -12.75
CA GLU A 282 -0.48 1.84 -12.80
C GLU A 282 1.01 2.10 -12.55
N PHE A 283 1.52 3.33 -12.73
CA PHE A 283 2.87 3.69 -12.27
C PHE A 283 3.04 3.40 -10.77
N LEU A 284 2.05 3.78 -9.95
CA LEU A 284 2.05 3.49 -8.52
C LEU A 284 1.64 2.04 -8.27
N LEU A 285 0.49 1.60 -8.80
CA LEU A 285 -0.08 0.30 -8.45
C LEU A 285 0.80 -0.88 -8.91
N THR A 286 1.44 -0.79 -10.09
CA THR A 286 2.36 -1.83 -10.61
C THR A 286 3.78 -1.56 -10.12
N GLY A 287 4.25 -0.30 -10.19
CA GLY A 287 5.60 0.04 -9.76
C GLY A 287 5.86 -0.30 -8.29
N VAL A 288 4.91 -0.05 -7.39
CA VAL A 288 5.01 -0.42 -5.97
C VAL A 288 4.93 -1.93 -5.76
N LEU A 289 4.10 -2.64 -6.53
CA LEU A 289 4.02 -4.10 -6.44
C LEU A 289 5.33 -4.76 -6.87
N LYS A 290 5.97 -4.27 -7.93
CA LYS A 290 7.26 -4.78 -8.42
C LYS A 290 8.46 -4.19 -7.68
N GLN A 291 8.28 -3.11 -6.93
CA GLN A 291 9.36 -2.27 -6.39
C GLN A 291 10.31 -1.75 -7.49
N GLU A 292 9.71 -1.24 -8.57
CA GLU A 292 10.38 -0.63 -9.73
C GLU A 292 9.68 0.68 -10.15
N ALA A 293 10.44 1.79 -10.22
CA ALA A 293 9.92 3.09 -10.64
C ALA A 293 10.38 3.40 -12.08
N LYS A 294 9.53 3.08 -13.05
CA LYS A 294 9.74 3.25 -14.50
C LYS A 294 8.65 4.16 -15.10
N PRO A 295 8.67 5.48 -14.83
CA PRO A 295 7.57 6.39 -15.23
C PRO A 295 7.30 6.37 -16.75
N GLU A 296 8.33 6.18 -17.57
CA GLU A 296 8.26 6.09 -19.02
C GLU A 296 7.30 5.00 -19.54
N ALA A 297 7.14 3.91 -18.79
CA ALA A 297 6.25 2.81 -19.16
C ALA A 297 4.75 3.09 -18.93
N PHE A 298 4.41 4.22 -18.29
CA PHE A 298 3.05 4.56 -17.85
C PHE A 298 2.57 5.94 -18.31
N VAL A 299 3.29 6.58 -19.24
CA VAL A 299 2.90 7.89 -19.79
C VAL A 299 1.58 7.78 -20.56
N LEU A 300 0.63 8.65 -20.25
CA LEU A 300 -0.66 8.70 -20.95
C LEU A 300 -0.51 9.50 -22.26
N SER A 301 -1.11 8.99 -23.33
CA SER A 301 -1.02 9.58 -24.67
C SER A 301 -1.97 10.76 -24.85
N THR A 302 -1.47 11.86 -25.42
CA THR A 302 -2.21 13.12 -25.57
C THR A 302 -3.36 13.08 -26.58
N LEU A 303 -3.48 12.01 -27.37
CA LEU A 303 -4.58 11.84 -28.35
C LEU A 303 -5.96 11.80 -27.66
N GLU A 304 -6.01 11.45 -26.38
CA GLU A 304 -7.23 11.48 -25.57
C GLU A 304 -7.60 12.89 -25.06
N MET A 305 -6.71 13.89 -25.20
CA MET A 305 -6.94 15.27 -24.74
C MET A 305 -7.63 16.17 -25.78
N SER A 306 -7.79 15.69 -27.03
CA SER A 306 -8.40 16.44 -28.15
C SER A 306 -9.87 16.09 -28.41
N SER A 307 -10.49 15.28 -27.56
CA SER A 307 -11.85 14.72 -27.77
C SER A 307 -12.97 15.54 -27.10
N THR A 308 -12.74 16.82 -26.82
CA THR A 308 -13.72 17.78 -26.27
C THR A 308 -13.51 19.18 -26.82
#